data_AF-A0A7S3MVQ8-F1
#
_entry.id   AF-A0A7S3MVQ8-F1
#
_cell.length_a   1.000
_cell.length_b   1.000
_cell.length_c   1.000
_cell.angle_alpha   90.00
_cell.angle_beta   90.00
_cell.angle_gamma   90.00
#
_symmetry.space_group_name_H-M   'P 1'
#
loop_
_entity.id
_entity.type
_entity.pdbx_description
1 polymer ?
#
loop_
_entity_poly.entity_id
_entity_poly.type
_entity_poly.pdbx_seq_one_letter_code
_entity_poly.pdbx_strand_id
1 'polypeptide(L)'
;MLNWTTNVNKGDLGYIFRMQGERSLDQLDRLIQLKYHYAKQLDEEKVKEIEADVTLFADADQFRIYHAKGRFRGFFFSAFTTAAAFTVMNGGKNGYGAMRRHPLMAMGVFVGNYIVFYQIFSRYAGYNSQKFNEFQYARVHKMLRNAQVKQ
;
A
#
# COMPACT_ATOMS: atom_id res chain seq x y z
N MET A 1 37.67 1.47 8.28
CA MET A 1 36.96 1.60 6.99
C MET A 1 35.75 0.69 7.04
N LEU A 2 34.54 1.27 7.12
CA LEU A 2 33.29 0.50 7.16
C LEU A 2 32.96 0.03 5.74
N ASN A 3 32.99 -1.30 5.57
CA ASN A 3 32.55 -1.97 4.35
C ASN A 3 31.03 -1.81 4.26
N TRP A 4 30.58 -0.88 3.41
CA TRP A 4 29.21 -0.85 2.94
C TRP A 4 29.02 -2.07 2.06
N THR A 5 28.54 -3.17 2.65
CA THR A 5 27.92 -4.26 1.90
C THR A 5 26.87 -3.63 1.00
N THR A 6 27.23 -3.53 -0.27
CA THR A 6 26.36 -3.09 -1.34
C THR A 6 25.11 -3.94 -1.27
N ASN A 7 23.98 -3.25 -1.28
CA ASN A 7 22.65 -3.83 -1.38
C ASN A 7 22.54 -4.56 -2.74
N VAL A 8 23.05 -5.80 -2.81
CA VAL A 8 23.04 -6.64 -4.03
C VAL A 8 21.61 -6.97 -4.46
N ASN A 9 20.63 -6.80 -3.57
CA ASN A 9 19.20 -6.98 -3.83
C ASN A 9 18.45 -5.66 -3.69
N LYS A 10 18.69 -4.72 -4.63
CA LYS A 10 17.99 -3.42 -4.79
C LYS A 10 16.44 -3.52 -4.67
N GLY A 11 15.88 -3.65 -3.47
CA GLY A 11 14.43 -3.76 -3.26
C GLY A 11 13.79 -5.06 -3.80
N ASP A 12 14.57 -6.03 -4.29
CA ASP A 12 13.99 -7.26 -4.85
C ASP A 12 13.46 -8.19 -3.74
N LEU A 13 12.20 -7.97 -3.36
CA LEU A 13 11.43 -8.89 -2.51
C LEU A 13 11.20 -10.26 -3.20
N GLY A 14 11.59 -10.42 -4.47
CA GLY A 14 11.73 -11.71 -5.14
C GLY A 14 12.50 -12.75 -4.32
N TYR A 15 13.41 -12.33 -3.43
CA TYR A 15 14.12 -13.25 -2.53
C TYR A 15 13.19 -13.96 -1.53
N ILE A 16 12.18 -13.28 -0.97
CA ILE A 16 11.18 -13.91 -0.07
C ILE A 16 10.30 -14.90 -0.86
N PHE A 17 10.03 -14.61 -2.14
CA PHE A 17 9.26 -15.50 -3.02
C PHE A 17 10.07 -16.65 -3.60
N ARG A 18 11.41 -16.54 -3.64
CA ARG A 18 12.34 -17.63 -3.95
C ARG A 18 12.52 -18.59 -2.77
N MET A 19 12.28 -18.15 -1.54
CA MET A 19 12.30 -18.98 -0.33
C MET A 19 10.95 -19.65 -0.01
N GLN A 20 10.02 -19.74 -0.96
CA GLN A 20 8.81 -20.56 -0.77
C GLN A 20 9.19 -22.04 -0.79
N GLY A 21 8.99 -22.73 0.34
CA GLY A 21 9.07 -24.18 0.43
C GLY A 21 8.00 -24.87 -0.42
N GLU A 22 8.07 -26.19 -0.52
CA GLU A 22 7.05 -27.00 -1.18
C GLU A 22 5.67 -26.67 -0.60
N ARG A 23 4.72 -26.35 -1.47
CA ARG A 23 3.33 -26.05 -1.08
C ARG A 23 2.52 -27.33 -1.16
N SER A 24 1.64 -27.56 -0.19
CA SER A 24 0.68 -28.65 -0.28
C SER A 24 -0.31 -28.42 -1.43
N LEU A 25 -0.90 -29.50 -1.96
CA LEU A 25 -1.90 -29.42 -3.03
C LEU A 25 -3.08 -28.51 -2.66
N ASP A 26 -3.53 -28.53 -1.40
CA ASP A 26 -4.58 -27.64 -0.90
C ASP A 26 -4.19 -26.15 -0.95
N GLN A 27 -2.91 -25.82 -0.75
CA GLN A 27 -2.41 -24.45 -0.86
C GLN A 27 -2.31 -24.00 -2.31
N LEU A 28 -2.01 -24.91 -3.23
CA LEU A 28 -2.03 -24.64 -4.67
C LEU A 28 -3.47 -24.41 -5.14
N ASP A 29 -4.43 -25.21 -4.70
CA ASP A 29 -5.83 -25.04 -5.08
C ASP A 29 -6.39 -23.69 -4.57
N ARG A 30 -6.09 -23.32 -3.32
CA ARG A 30 -6.43 -21.98 -2.79
C ARG A 30 -5.81 -20.84 -3.60
N LEU A 31 -4.56 -20.99 -4.05
CA LEU A 31 -3.92 -19.98 -4.91
C LEU A 31 -4.60 -19.89 -6.28
N ILE A 32 -4.98 -21.02 -6.87
CA ILE A 32 -5.70 -21.07 -8.14
C ILE A 32 -7.07 -20.38 -7.99
N GLN A 33 -7.81 -20.68 -6.93
CA GLN A 33 -9.06 -20.00 -6.61
C GLN A 33 -8.88 -18.49 -6.42
N LEU A 34 -7.83 -18.06 -5.72
CA LEU A 34 -7.49 -16.63 -5.58
C LEU A 34 -7.14 -15.99 -6.93
N LYS A 35 -6.42 -16.69 -7.81
CA LYS A 35 -6.11 -16.22 -9.17
C LYS A 35 -7.40 -15.95 -9.93
N TYR A 36 -8.35 -16.88 -9.92
CA TYR A 36 -9.65 -16.72 -10.57
C TYR A 36 -10.49 -15.59 -9.96
N HIS A 37 -10.45 -15.41 -8.65
CA HIS A 37 -11.17 -14.33 -7.98
C HIS A 37 -10.68 -12.95 -8.47
N TYR A 38 -9.37 -12.73 -8.52
CA TYR A 38 -8.81 -11.46 -9.00
C TYR A 38 -8.94 -11.30 -10.51
N ALA A 39 -8.85 -12.39 -11.28
CA ALA A 39 -9.09 -12.37 -12.72
C ALA A 39 -10.50 -11.85 -13.06
N LYS A 40 -11.53 -12.26 -12.30
CA LYS A 40 -12.92 -11.79 -12.50
C LYS A 40 -13.12 -10.29 -12.24
N GLN A 41 -12.20 -9.67 -11.52
CA GLN A 41 -12.25 -8.25 -11.19
C GLN A 41 -11.37 -7.40 -12.13
N LEU A 42 -10.79 -8.02 -13.16
CA LEU A 42 -9.92 -7.41 -14.16
C LEU A 42 -10.46 -7.72 -15.56
N ASP A 43 -10.22 -6.82 -16.51
CA ASP A 43 -10.55 -7.08 -17.91
C ASP A 43 -9.59 -8.14 -18.50
N GLU A 44 -10.06 -8.94 -19.44
CA GLU A 44 -9.28 -10.02 -20.06
C GLU A 44 -7.98 -9.51 -20.71
N GLU A 45 -8.00 -8.30 -21.27
CA GLU A 45 -6.81 -7.65 -21.84
C GLU A 45 -5.75 -7.37 -20.78
N LYS A 46 -6.17 -6.89 -19.60
CA LYS A 46 -5.28 -6.62 -18.47
C LYS A 46 -4.71 -7.89 -17.86
N VAL A 47 -5.51 -8.95 -17.79
CA VAL A 47 -5.04 -10.28 -17.37
C VAL A 47 -3.89 -10.73 -18.29
N LYS A 48 -4.06 -10.66 -19.61
CA LYS A 48 -3.01 -11.05 -20.58
C LYS A 48 -1.77 -10.17 -20.48
N GLU A 49 -1.94 -8.87 -20.30
CA GLU A 49 -0.82 -7.93 -20.11
C GLU A 49 0.00 -8.26 -18.86
N ILE A 50 -0.65 -8.58 -17.75
CA ILE A 50 0.02 -8.98 -16.51
C ILE A 50 0.71 -10.34 -16.66
N GLU A 51 0.11 -11.30 -17.37
CA GLU A 51 0.75 -12.60 -17.63
C GLU A 51 1.98 -12.49 -18.54
N ALA A 52 2.00 -11.51 -19.45
CA ALA A 52 3.13 -11.22 -20.33
C ALA A 52 4.32 -10.60 -19.58
N ASP A 53 4.08 -9.66 -18.66
CA ASP A 53 5.12 -9.04 -17.82
C ASP A 53 4.69 -8.93 -16.35
N VAL A 54 4.78 -10.05 -15.63
CA VAL A 54 4.41 -10.15 -14.21
C VAL A 54 5.27 -9.24 -13.32
N THR A 55 6.51 -8.94 -13.73
CA THR A 55 7.47 -8.16 -12.95
C THR A 55 7.08 -6.70 -12.84
N LEU A 56 6.47 -6.13 -13.88
CA LEU A 56 6.01 -4.75 -13.88
C LEU A 56 4.87 -4.51 -12.88
N PHE A 57 4.02 -5.51 -12.66
CA PHE A 57 2.81 -5.39 -11.82
C PHE A 57 2.96 -5.98 -10.41
N ALA A 58 3.93 -6.86 -10.18
CA ALA A 58 4.16 -7.49 -8.88
C ALA A 58 5.10 -6.69 -7.95
N ASP A 59 5.48 -5.48 -8.33
CA ASP A 59 6.40 -4.65 -7.54
C ASP A 59 5.71 -4.12 -6.27
N ALA A 60 6.00 -4.78 -5.15
CA ALA A 60 5.48 -4.41 -3.85
C ALA A 60 6.05 -3.06 -3.34
N ASP A 61 7.19 -2.61 -3.86
CA ASP A 61 7.80 -1.35 -3.44
C ASP A 61 6.99 -0.15 -3.96
N GLN A 62 6.38 -0.24 -5.14
CA GLN A 62 5.48 0.80 -5.64
C GLN A 62 4.27 0.99 -4.70
N PHE A 63 3.64 -0.10 -4.25
CA PHE A 63 2.54 -0.03 -3.28
C PHE A 63 2.95 0.56 -1.94
N ARG A 64 4.14 0.18 -1.44
CA ARG A 64 4.69 0.76 -0.21
C ARG A 64 4.95 2.25 -0.37
N ILE A 65 5.48 2.68 -1.51
CA ILE A 65 5.72 4.10 -1.81
C ILE A 65 4.39 4.87 -1.91
N TYR A 66 3.34 4.30 -2.52
CA TYR A 66 2.03 4.95 -2.58
C TYR A 66 1.40 5.14 -1.20
N HIS A 67 1.41 4.09 -0.37
CA HIS A 67 0.94 4.20 1.00
C HIS A 67 1.81 5.12 1.86
N ALA A 68 3.14 5.11 1.68
CA ALA A 68 4.04 6.01 2.38
C ALA A 68 3.77 7.48 2.03
N LYS A 69 3.60 7.80 0.73
CA LYS A 69 3.22 9.14 0.27
C LYS A 69 1.86 9.56 0.80
N GLY A 70 0.87 8.66 0.80
CA GLY A 70 -0.46 8.91 1.36
C GLY A 70 -0.43 9.19 2.87
N ARG A 71 0.30 8.37 3.64
CA ARG A 71 0.45 8.56 5.10
C ARG A 71 1.21 9.85 5.43
N PHE A 72 2.28 10.14 4.70
CA PHE A 72 3.10 11.32 4.92
C PHE A 72 2.29 12.60 4.64
N ARG A 73 1.69 12.71 3.45
CA ARG A 73 0.86 13.88 3.09
C ARG A 73 -0.36 14.00 4.00
N GLY A 74 -1.03 12.88 4.28
CA GLY A 74 -2.18 12.84 5.18
C GLY A 74 -1.85 13.32 6.60
N PHE A 75 -0.67 12.98 7.12
CA PHE A 75 -0.21 13.43 8.44
C PHE A 75 -0.02 14.95 8.48
N PHE A 76 0.71 15.53 7.53
CA PHE A 76 0.96 16.98 7.52
C PHE A 76 -0.30 17.80 7.30
N PHE A 77 -1.16 17.38 6.37
CA PHE A 77 -2.43 18.07 6.14
C PHE A 77 -3.37 17.92 7.34
N SER A 78 -3.46 16.74 7.94
CA SER A 78 -4.23 16.56 9.18
C SER A 78 -3.73 17.46 10.31
N ALA A 79 -2.41 17.53 10.52
CA ALA A 79 -1.80 18.38 11.54
C ALA A 79 -2.13 19.86 11.30
N PHE A 80 -1.96 20.31 10.05
CA PHE A 80 -2.24 21.68 9.65
C PHE A 80 -3.73 22.04 9.79
N THR A 81 -4.63 21.20 9.29
CA THR A 81 -6.08 21.42 9.39
C THR A 81 -6.57 21.38 10.82
N THR A 82 -6.01 20.51 11.67
CA THR A 82 -6.33 20.47 13.09
C THR A 82 -5.87 21.76 13.79
N ALA A 83 -4.64 22.22 13.53
CA ALA A 83 -4.14 23.47 14.08
C ALA A 83 -4.96 24.68 13.61
N ALA A 84 -5.34 24.70 12.33
CA ALA A 84 -6.20 25.74 11.77
C ALA A 84 -7.60 25.72 12.41
N ALA A 85 -8.24 24.55 12.51
CA ALA A 85 -9.56 24.40 13.12
C ALA A 85 -9.57 24.90 14.58
N PHE A 86 -8.58 24.51 15.38
CA PHE A 86 -8.47 24.97 16.76
C PHE A 86 -8.11 26.45 16.88
N THR A 87 -7.38 27.01 15.91
CA THR A 87 -7.11 28.45 15.86
C THR A 87 -8.39 29.24 15.59
N VAL A 88 -9.22 28.77 14.65
CA VAL A 88 -10.53 29.39 14.35
C VAL A 88 -11.47 29.27 15.55
N MET A 89 -11.57 28.07 16.14
CA MET A 89 -12.43 27.83 17.30
C MET A 89 -12.03 28.66 18.53
N ASN A 90 -10.76 29.05 18.64
CA ASN A 90 -10.26 29.91 19.71
C ASN A 90 -10.26 31.41 19.35
N GLY A 91 -11.15 31.83 18.43
CA GLY A 91 -11.31 33.23 18.05
C GLY A 91 -10.16 33.79 17.20
N GLY A 92 -9.49 32.93 16.42
CA GLY A 92 -8.39 33.29 15.52
C GLY A 92 -7.03 33.47 16.22
N LYS A 93 -6.92 33.21 17.52
CA LYS A 93 -5.69 33.39 18.29
C LYS A 93 -5.32 32.12 19.04
N ASN A 94 -4.03 31.80 19.14
CA ASN A 94 -3.48 30.76 20.01
C ASN A 94 -4.17 29.37 19.93
N GLY A 95 -4.39 28.85 18.72
CA GLY A 95 -4.99 27.52 18.53
C GLY A 95 -4.20 26.38 19.19
N TYR A 96 -2.87 26.51 19.26
CA TYR A 96 -2.02 25.55 19.96
C TYR A 96 -2.34 25.47 21.46
N GLY A 97 -2.62 26.60 22.11
CA GLY A 97 -3.09 26.65 23.48
C GLY A 97 -4.43 25.94 23.67
N ALA A 98 -5.36 26.11 22.72
CA ALA A 98 -6.65 25.44 22.74
C ALA A 98 -6.52 23.92 22.57
N MET A 99 -5.63 23.45 21.69
CA MET A 99 -5.33 22.02 21.52
C MET A 99 -4.78 21.40 22.81
N ARG A 100 -3.90 22.11 23.53
CA ARG A 100 -3.37 21.64 24.82
C ARG A 100 -4.42 21.58 25.93
N ARG A 101 -5.40 22.49 25.91
CA ARG A 101 -6.52 22.49 26.87
C ARG A 101 -7.54 21.39 26.58
N HIS A 102 -7.70 21.00 25.32
CA HIS A 102 -8.65 19.97 24.89
C HIS A 102 -7.96 18.86 24.07
N PRO A 103 -7.04 18.08 24.68
CA PRO A 103 -6.22 17.12 23.95
C PRO A 103 -7.05 16.01 23.28
N LEU A 104 -8.15 15.58 23.91
CA LEU A 104 -9.03 14.53 23.35
C LEU A 104 -9.78 15.02 22.11
N MET A 105 -10.29 16.25 22.12
CA MET A 105 -10.94 16.82 20.94
C MET A 105 -9.93 17.07 19.82
N ALA A 106 -8.73 17.57 20.15
CA ALA A 106 -7.66 17.76 19.17
C ALA A 106 -7.26 16.44 18.52
N MET A 107 -7.13 15.38 19.32
CA MET A 107 -6.87 14.03 18.82
C MET A 107 -8.02 13.51 17.95
N GLY A 108 -9.27 13.70 18.35
CA GLY A 108 -10.43 13.29 17.56
C GLY A 108 -10.49 13.97 16.18
N VAL A 109 -10.30 15.29 16.15
CA VAL A 109 -10.25 16.08 14.90
C VAL A 109 -9.05 15.66 14.04
N PHE A 110 -7.89 15.43 14.66
CA PHE A 110 -6.69 14.96 13.95
C PHE A 110 -6.91 13.58 13.31
N VAL A 111 -7.43 12.61 14.06
CA VAL A 111 -7.68 11.26 13.54
C VAL A 111 -8.74 11.27 12.45
N GLY A 112 -9.84 12.01 12.65
CA GLY A 112 -10.88 12.17 11.64
C GLY A 112 -10.32 12.75 10.33
N ASN A 113 -9.58 13.86 10.43
CA ASN A 113 -8.94 14.47 9.27
C ASN A 113 -7.88 13.57 8.64
N TYR A 114 -7.11 12.84 9.45
CA TYR A 114 -6.08 11.94 8.95
C TYR A 114 -6.68 10.83 8.08
N ILE A 115 -7.80 10.23 8.49
CA ILE A 115 -8.48 9.20 7.70
C ILE A 115 -8.94 9.76 6.36
N VAL A 116 -9.57 10.94 6.36
CA VAL A 116 -10.07 11.59 5.14
C VAL A 116 -8.91 11.94 4.21
N PHE A 117 -7.88 12.63 4.71
CA PHE A 117 -6.73 13.00 3.89
C PHE A 117 -5.93 11.79 3.42
N TYR A 118 -5.80 10.75 4.24
CA TYR A 118 -5.17 9.51 3.83
C TYR A 118 -5.88 8.90 2.63
N GLN A 119 -7.22 8.82 2.64
CA GLN A 119 -8.00 8.32 1.51
C GLN A 119 -7.86 9.19 0.26
N ILE A 120 -7.88 10.51 0.40
CA ILE A 120 -7.72 11.45 -0.72
C ILE A 120 -6.31 11.32 -1.32
N PHE A 121 -5.26 11.36 -0.50
CA PHE A 121 -3.88 11.31 -0.97
C PHE A 121 -3.47 9.91 -1.43
N SER A 122 -4.06 8.83 -0.90
CA SER A 122 -3.86 7.50 -1.46
C SER A 122 -4.45 7.41 -2.86
N ARG A 123 -5.68 7.91 -3.07
CA ARG A 123 -6.32 7.94 -4.40
C ARG A 123 -5.55 8.83 -5.38
N TYR A 124 -5.14 10.02 -4.94
CA TYR A 124 -4.35 10.96 -5.75
C TYR A 124 -2.97 10.39 -6.14
N ALA A 125 -2.36 9.59 -5.26
CA ALA A 125 -1.11 8.90 -5.56
C ALA A 125 -1.28 7.74 -6.56
N GLY A 126 -2.49 7.46 -7.05
CA GLY A 126 -2.77 6.41 -8.03
C GLY A 126 -3.25 5.08 -7.43
N TYR A 127 -3.51 5.03 -6.12
CA TYR A 127 -4.09 3.83 -5.49
C TYR A 127 -5.58 3.73 -5.85
N ASN A 128 -5.88 2.90 -6.85
CA ASN A 128 -7.24 2.51 -7.23
C ASN A 128 -7.45 1.01 -6.92
N SER A 129 -8.71 0.62 -6.68
CA SER A 129 -9.14 -0.77 -6.53
C SER A 129 -8.64 -1.66 -7.68
N GLN A 130 -8.68 -1.14 -8.90
CA GLN A 130 -8.13 -1.81 -10.09
C GLN A 130 -6.63 -2.08 -9.96
N LYS A 131 -5.82 -1.10 -9.57
CA LYS A 131 -4.37 -1.27 -9.38
C LYS A 131 -4.06 -2.29 -8.29
N PHE A 132 -4.82 -2.29 -7.20
CA PHE A 132 -4.70 -3.31 -6.16
C PHE A 132 -4.99 -4.71 -6.71
N ASN A 133 -6.04 -4.87 -7.50
CA ASN A 133 -6.40 -6.15 -8.12
C ASN A 133 -5.34 -6.62 -9.13
N GLU A 134 -4.79 -5.70 -9.95
CA GLU A 134 -3.68 -5.97 -10.88
C GLU A 134 -2.47 -6.53 -10.12
N PHE A 135 -2.09 -5.89 -9.01
CA PHE A 135 -0.98 -6.33 -8.17
C PHE A 135 -1.22 -7.69 -7.52
N GLN A 136 -2.42 -7.91 -6.96
CA GLN A 136 -2.76 -9.18 -6.34
C GLN A 136 -2.75 -10.32 -7.35
N TYR A 137 -3.31 -10.08 -8.54
CA TYR A 137 -3.29 -11.02 -9.64
C TYR A 137 -1.86 -11.37 -10.07
N ALA A 138 -1.02 -10.35 -10.32
CA ALA A 138 0.39 -10.53 -10.67
C ALA A 138 1.15 -11.33 -9.61
N ARG A 139 0.91 -11.01 -8.33
CA ARG A 139 1.54 -11.69 -7.19
C ARG A 139 1.16 -13.16 -7.13
N VAL A 140 -0.13 -13.49 -7.25
CA VAL A 140 -0.62 -14.88 -7.22
C VAL A 140 -0.11 -15.65 -8.45
N HIS A 141 -0.14 -15.04 -9.64
CA HIS A 141 0.39 -15.65 -10.85
C HIS A 141 1.89 -15.98 -10.72
N LYS A 142 2.70 -15.05 -10.18
CA LYS A 142 4.12 -15.28 -9.91
C LYS A 142 4.36 -16.44 -8.93
N MET A 143 3.54 -16.55 -7.88
CA MET A 143 3.63 -17.65 -6.91
C MET A 143 3.31 -19.01 -7.53
N LEU A 144 2.30 -19.08 -8.40
CA LEU A 144 1.97 -20.31 -9.12
C LEU A 144 3.09 -20.72 -10.08
N ARG A 145 3.65 -19.77 -10.84
CA ARG A 145 4.79 -20.02 -11.74
C ARG A 145 6.02 -20.52 -10.97
N ASN A 146 6.32 -19.93 -9.81
CA ASN A 146 7.44 -20.37 -8.98
C ASN A 146 7.22 -21.78 -8.38
N ALA A 147 5.98 -22.15 -8.06
CA ALA A 147 5.67 -23.49 -7.58
C ALA A 147 5.82 -24.54 -8.69
N GLN A 148 5.42 -24.22 -9.93
CA GLN A 148 5.56 -25.10 -11.09
C GLN A 148 7.03 -25.36 -11.48
N VAL A 149 7.92 -24.38 -11.29
CA VAL A 149 9.36 -24.52 -11.61
C VAL A 149 10.11 -25.33 -10.53
N LYS A 150 9.53 -25.46 -9.33
CA LYS A 150 10.14 -26.18 -8.20
C LYS A 150 9.67 -27.63 -8.04
N GLN A 151 8.62 -28.02 -8.75
CA GLN A 151 8.22 -29.43 -8.91
C GLN A 151 9.09 -30.09 -9.99
#